data_AF-A0A0Q7HSD9-F1
#
_entry.id   AF-A0A0Q7HSD9-F1
#
_cell.length_a   1.000
_cell.length_b   1.000
_cell.length_c   1.000
_cell.angle_alpha   90.00
_cell.angle_beta   90.00
_cell.angle_gamma   90.00
#
_symmetry.space_group_name_H-M   'P 1'
#
loop_
_entity.id
_entity.type
_entity.pdbx_description
1 polymer ?
#
loop_
_entity_poly.entity_id
_entity_poly.type
_entity_poly.pdbx_seq_one_letter_code
_entity_poly.pdbx_strand_id
1 'polypeptide(L)'
;MNTALKWLAMGACAMLLGACGASNGGPEAELVGVYAVKQNGALKELVKIERQGDRYVMRDKVRTPEWSEPKMQMQPVTRERWSRITTDTENTSFVGISSEQLGIFKVPPGWQKNGFKTQTGYFLFYSQGPVEAYKL
;
A
#
# COMPACT_ATOMS: atom_id res chain seq x y z
N MET A 1 33.25 -47.62 -41.61
CA MET A 1 32.41 -47.15 -42.73
C MET A 1 31.20 -48.07 -42.77
N ASN A 2 29.98 -47.74 -42.37
CA ASN A 2 29.30 -46.44 -42.35
C ASN A 2 28.34 -46.30 -41.15
N THR A 3 28.42 -45.12 -40.55
CA THR A 3 27.51 -44.46 -39.61
C THR A 3 26.13 -44.21 -40.22
N ALA A 4 25.06 -44.33 -39.42
CA ALA A 4 23.93 -43.39 -39.36
C ALA A 4 22.73 -44.02 -38.63
N LEU A 5 22.69 -43.95 -37.29
CA LEU A 5 21.44 -44.08 -36.54
C LEU A 5 20.92 -42.66 -36.27
N LYS A 6 19.84 -42.33 -36.97
CA LYS A 6 19.22 -41.00 -36.97
C LYS A 6 18.40 -40.78 -35.69
N TRP A 7 18.72 -39.69 -35.02
CA TRP A 7 17.95 -38.89 -34.09
C TRP A 7 16.42 -38.99 -34.22
N LEU A 8 15.74 -39.18 -33.08
CA LEU A 8 14.46 -38.53 -32.80
C LEU A 8 14.43 -38.18 -31.31
N ALA A 9 14.49 -36.88 -31.05
CA ALA A 9 14.48 -36.26 -29.74
C ALA A 9 13.16 -36.53 -29.02
N MET A 10 13.23 -37.15 -27.84
CA MET A 10 12.08 -37.32 -26.96
C MET A 10 11.92 -36.02 -26.17
N GLY A 11 10.89 -35.25 -26.56
CA GLY A 11 10.58 -33.95 -25.98
C GLY A 11 10.24 -34.05 -24.50
N ALA A 12 11.10 -33.49 -23.66
CA ALA A 12 10.76 -33.11 -22.30
C ALA A 12 10.01 -31.78 -22.36
N CYS A 13 8.69 -31.81 -22.56
CA CYS A 13 7.83 -30.69 -22.21
C CYS A 13 7.80 -30.59 -20.68
N ALA A 14 8.81 -29.92 -20.12
CA ALA A 14 8.80 -29.49 -18.74
C ALA A 14 7.58 -28.59 -18.55
N MET A 15 6.66 -29.06 -17.72
CA MET A 15 5.47 -28.35 -17.30
C MET A 15 5.89 -27.00 -16.73
N LEU A 16 5.60 -25.93 -17.48
CA LEU A 16 5.55 -24.57 -16.97
C LEU A 16 4.43 -24.55 -15.92
N LEU A 17 4.79 -24.86 -14.68
CA LEU A 17 3.96 -24.53 -13.53
C LEU A 17 3.81 -23.02 -13.54
N GLY A 18 2.61 -22.59 -13.95
CA GLY A 18 2.20 -21.20 -13.98
C GLY A 18 2.48 -20.56 -12.61
N ALA A 19 3.47 -19.67 -12.59
CA ALA A 19 3.47 -18.56 -11.67
C ALA A 19 2.30 -17.65 -12.08
N CYS A 20 1.10 -18.04 -11.67
CA CYS A 20 -0.09 -17.22 -11.75
C CYS A 20 0.16 -15.94 -10.94
N GLY A 21 0.51 -14.87 -11.65
CA GLY A 21 0.25 -13.49 -11.27
C GLY A 21 0.45 -13.14 -9.81
N ALA A 22 1.67 -13.27 -9.29
CA ALA A 22 2.06 -12.42 -8.17
C ALA A 22 1.98 -10.99 -8.69
N SER A 23 0.94 -10.27 -8.28
CA SER A 23 0.79 -8.84 -8.54
C SER A 23 2.13 -8.20 -8.21
N ASN A 24 2.69 -7.45 -9.15
CA ASN A 24 4.11 -7.06 -9.16
C ASN A 24 4.52 -6.11 -8.01
N GLY A 25 3.85 -6.06 -6.85
CA GLY A 25 4.10 -5.14 -5.75
C GLY A 25 4.10 -5.84 -4.40
N GLY A 26 4.89 -5.31 -3.47
CA GLY A 26 4.88 -5.73 -2.06
C GLY A 26 3.53 -5.49 -1.38
N PRO A 27 3.41 -5.75 -0.07
CA PRO A 27 2.18 -5.58 0.70
C PRO A 27 1.51 -4.22 0.48
N GLU A 28 2.30 -3.17 0.25
CA GLU A 28 1.86 -1.79 0.02
C GLU A 28 1.01 -1.61 -1.23
N ALA A 29 1.01 -2.58 -2.17
CA ALA A 29 0.12 -2.55 -3.33
C ALA A 29 -1.35 -2.51 -2.90
N GLU A 30 -1.68 -3.05 -1.72
CA GLU A 30 -3.02 -2.97 -1.15
C GLU A 30 -3.42 -1.57 -0.72
N LEU A 31 -2.46 -0.63 -0.59
CA LEU A 31 -2.72 0.76 -0.23
C LEU A 31 -3.03 1.63 -1.46
N VAL A 32 -2.98 1.09 -2.68
CA VAL A 32 -3.40 1.80 -3.88
C VAL A 32 -4.92 1.97 -3.88
N GLY A 33 -5.40 3.20 -4.05
CA GLY A 33 -6.82 3.50 -4.03
C GLY A 33 -7.14 4.96 -3.68
N VAL A 34 -8.44 5.29 -3.68
CA VAL A 34 -8.95 6.57 -3.21
C VAL A 34 -9.40 6.41 -1.76
N TYR A 35 -9.09 7.41 -0.94
CA TYR A 35 -9.39 7.44 0.47
C TYR A 35 -10.20 8.67 0.80
N ALA A 36 -11.29 8.44 1.52
CA ALA A 36 -12.14 9.46 2.08
C ALA A 36 -11.93 9.60 3.59
N VAL A 37 -12.22 10.79 4.10
CA VAL A 37 -12.35 11.04 5.54
C VAL A 37 -13.76 11.51 5.84
N LYS A 38 -14.25 11.24 7.06
CA LYS A 38 -15.56 11.72 7.49
C LYS A 38 -15.46 13.17 7.94
N GLN A 39 -16.15 14.08 7.24
CA GLN A 39 -16.25 15.50 7.56
C GLN A 39 -17.72 15.89 7.66
N ASN A 40 -18.12 16.46 8.79
CA ASN A 40 -19.51 16.88 9.05
C ASN A 40 -20.54 15.77 8.76
N GLY A 41 -20.21 14.53 9.14
CA GLY A 41 -21.08 13.37 8.94
C GLY A 41 -21.00 12.71 7.56
N ALA A 42 -20.44 13.38 6.55
CA ALA A 42 -20.32 12.86 5.19
C ALA A 42 -18.89 12.36 4.88
N LEU A 43 -18.77 11.33 4.05
CA LEU A 43 -17.47 10.93 3.51
C LEU A 43 -17.07 11.89 2.38
N LYS A 44 -15.83 12.37 2.44
CA LYS A 44 -15.24 13.20 1.40
C LYS A 44 -13.89 12.63 1.00
N GLU A 45 -13.70 12.41 -0.30
CA GLU A 45 -12.42 12.07 -0.88
C GLU A 45 -11.36 13.09 -0.48
N LEU A 46 -10.19 12.61 -0.03
CA LEU A 46 -9.12 13.47 0.43
C LEU A 46 -7.77 13.07 -0.16
N VAL A 47 -7.48 11.77 -0.22
CA VAL A 47 -6.19 11.25 -0.64
C VAL A 47 -6.39 10.18 -1.71
N LYS A 48 -5.51 10.15 -2.71
CA LYS A 48 -5.41 9.08 -3.68
C LYS A 48 -3.98 8.57 -3.72
N ILE A 49 -3.82 7.26 -3.56
CA ILE A 49 -2.55 6.57 -3.71
C ILE A 49 -2.54 5.90 -5.07
N GLU A 50 -1.52 6.20 -5.86
CA GLU A 50 -1.30 5.60 -7.17
C GLU A 50 0.05 4.91 -7.18
N ARG A 51 0.14 3.83 -7.97
CA ARG A 51 1.42 3.21 -8.29
C ARG A 51 1.94 3.76 -9.61
N GLN A 52 3.19 4.21 -9.61
CA GLN A 52 3.90 4.67 -10.81
C GLN A 52 5.23 3.89 -10.91
N GLY A 53 5.23 2.86 -11.76
CA GLY A 53 6.33 1.90 -11.83
C GLY A 53 6.54 1.22 -10.47
N ASP A 54 7.73 1.39 -9.89
CA ASP A 54 8.10 0.81 -8.59
C ASP A 54 7.88 1.76 -7.41
N ARG A 55 7.23 2.89 -7.64
CA ARG A 55 7.00 3.92 -6.61
C ARG A 55 5.52 4.09 -6.35
N TYR A 56 5.22 4.58 -5.15
CA TYR A 56 3.90 5.08 -4.79
C TYR A 56 3.92 6.60 -4.80
N VAL A 57 2.89 7.18 -5.37
CA VAL A 57 2.66 8.62 -5.34
C VAL A 57 1.33 8.91 -4.66
N MET A 58 1.29 10.02 -3.94
CA MET A 58 0.08 10.52 -3.33
C MET A 58 -0.39 11.77 -4.08
N ARG A 59 -1.69 11.84 -4.30
CA ARG A 59 -2.43 13.06 -4.66
C ARG A 59 -3.43 13.37 -3.56
N ASP A 60 -3.78 14.64 -3.42
CA ASP A 60 -4.68 15.11 -2.38
C ASP A 60 -5.66 16.17 -2.91
N LYS A 61 -6.77 16.33 -2.20
CA LYS A 61 -7.78 17.38 -2.39
C LYS A 61 -7.81 18.36 -1.20
N VAL A 62 -6.66 18.62 -0.57
CA VAL A 62 -6.61 19.46 0.65
C VAL A 62 -6.86 20.93 0.32
N ARG A 63 -6.32 21.41 -0.81
CA ARG A 63 -6.38 22.83 -1.19
C ARG A 63 -7.47 23.15 -2.21
N THR A 64 -7.77 22.22 -3.10
CA THR A 64 -8.75 22.39 -4.18
C THR A 64 -9.57 21.09 -4.34
N PRO A 65 -10.75 21.13 -4.97
CA PRO A 65 -11.56 19.93 -5.19
C PRO A 65 -10.97 18.97 -6.24
N GLU A 66 -9.98 19.41 -7.00
CA GLU A 66 -9.23 18.60 -7.96
C GLU A 66 -8.08 17.85 -7.29
N TRP A 67 -7.69 16.72 -7.89
CA TRP A 67 -6.51 15.99 -7.44
C TRP A 67 -5.24 16.80 -7.69
N SER A 68 -4.38 16.92 -6.68
CA SER A 68 -3.06 17.50 -6.83
C SER A 68 -2.18 16.73 -7.83
N GLU A 69 -1.14 17.40 -8.33
CA GLU A 69 -0.09 16.78 -9.13
C GLU A 69 0.62 15.68 -8.33
N PRO A 70 1.05 14.57 -8.95
CA PRO A 70 1.63 13.41 -8.26
C PRO A 70 3.09 13.66 -7.86
N LYS A 71 3.34 14.68 -7.05
CA LYS A 71 4.69 15.11 -6.65
C LYS A 71 5.15 14.46 -5.35
N MET A 72 4.22 14.03 -4.51
CA MET A 72 4.56 13.42 -3.22
C MET A 72 4.86 11.94 -3.40
N GLN A 73 6.15 11.60 -3.36
CA GLN A 73 6.61 10.22 -3.38
C GLN A 73 6.46 9.61 -1.98
N MET A 74 5.93 8.40 -1.93
CA MET A 74 5.67 7.65 -0.71
C MET A 74 6.58 6.42 -0.69
N GLN A 75 7.15 6.13 0.47
CA GLN A 75 8.03 4.98 0.69
C GLN A 75 7.39 4.00 1.69
N PRO A 76 7.59 2.69 1.54
CA PRO A 76 7.20 1.71 2.54
C PRO A 76 7.71 2.09 3.94
N VAL A 77 6.86 1.92 4.95
CA VAL A 77 7.19 2.23 6.33
C VAL A 77 7.82 1.02 7.00
N THR A 78 9.02 1.21 7.55
CA THR A 78 9.69 0.18 8.34
C THR A 78 9.09 0.07 9.74
N ARG A 79 9.35 -1.05 10.44
CA ARG A 79 8.92 -1.25 11.82
C ARG A 79 9.43 -0.15 12.76
N GLU A 80 10.65 0.31 12.57
CA GLU A 80 11.27 1.36 13.40
C GLU A 80 10.55 2.71 13.21
N ARG A 81 10.22 3.06 11.96
CA ARG A 81 9.47 4.29 11.67
C ARG A 81 8.03 4.19 12.16
N TRP A 82 7.39 3.03 12.04
CA TRP A 82 6.08 2.75 12.64
C TRP A 82 6.08 2.99 14.15
N SER A 83 7.01 2.39 14.88
CA SER A 83 7.11 2.54 16.33
C SER A 83 7.39 3.99 16.74
N ARG A 84 8.17 4.74 15.95
CA ARG A 84 8.38 6.18 16.19
C ARG A 84 7.11 7.01 16.01
N ILE A 85 6.33 6.73 14.97
CA ILE A 85 5.11 7.46 14.62
C ILE A 85 3.98 7.16 15.64
N THR A 86 3.81 5.89 15.97
CA THR A 86 2.65 5.41 16.72
C THR A 86 2.95 5.16 18.19
N THR A 87 4.22 5.21 18.61
CA THR A 87 4.70 4.72 19.91
C THR A 87 4.34 3.26 20.18
N ASP A 88 4.06 2.50 19.12
CA ASP A 88 3.70 1.11 19.24
C ASP A 88 4.93 0.23 19.45
N THR A 89 5.02 -0.34 20.65
CA THR A 89 6.04 -1.32 21.05
C THR A 89 5.54 -2.75 20.92
N GLU A 90 4.28 -2.94 20.54
CA GLU A 90 3.70 -4.25 20.28
C GLU A 90 4.02 -4.71 18.86
N ASN A 91 3.85 -6.02 18.59
CA ASN A 91 4.06 -6.57 17.25
C ASN A 91 2.80 -6.45 16.38
N THR A 92 2.18 -5.28 16.35
CA THR A 92 0.99 -5.02 15.52
C THR A 92 1.31 -5.34 14.06
N SER A 93 0.46 -6.13 13.39
CA SER A 93 0.55 -6.29 11.95
C SER A 93 0.13 -4.99 11.28
N PHE A 94 1.00 -4.42 10.43
CA PHE A 94 0.69 -3.19 9.71
C PHE A 94 1.28 -3.24 8.30
N VAL A 95 0.66 -2.47 7.42
CA VAL A 95 1.23 -2.07 6.11
C VAL A 95 1.13 -0.56 6.04
N GLY A 96 2.18 0.11 5.58
CA GLY A 96 2.20 1.57 5.54
C GLY A 96 3.09 2.11 4.45
N ILE A 97 2.67 3.22 3.85
CA ILE A 97 3.55 4.07 3.04
C ILE A 97 3.53 5.48 3.61
N SER A 98 4.68 6.16 3.60
CA SER A 98 4.78 7.53 4.11
C SER A 98 5.76 8.38 3.32
N SER A 99 5.53 9.67 3.38
CA SER A 99 6.53 10.71 3.16
C SER A 99 6.90 11.35 4.49
N GLU A 100 7.69 12.42 4.46
CA GLU A 100 7.97 13.24 5.64
C GLU A 100 6.74 14.02 6.15
N GLN A 101 5.72 14.21 5.31
CA GLN A 101 4.56 15.06 5.65
C GLN A 101 3.30 14.24 5.98
N LEU A 102 3.19 13.04 5.43
CA LEU A 102 1.98 12.23 5.52
C LEU A 102 2.31 10.74 5.51
N GLY A 103 1.57 9.97 6.29
CA GLY A 103 1.52 8.51 6.17
C GLY A 103 0.11 8.01 5.90
N ILE A 104 0.00 6.88 5.22
CA ILE A 104 -1.23 6.08 5.17
C ILE A 104 -0.91 4.67 5.60
N PHE A 105 -1.75 4.14 6.47
CA PHE A 105 -1.53 2.86 7.14
C PHE A 105 -2.78 1.99 7.05
N LYS A 106 -2.53 0.68 7.00
CA LYS A 106 -3.49 -0.37 7.26
C LYS A 106 -3.04 -1.16 8.48
N VAL A 107 -3.97 -1.39 9.39
CA VAL A 107 -3.85 -2.18 10.63
C VAL A 107 -5.12 -3.03 10.81
N PRO A 108 -5.16 -3.97 11.77
CA PRO A 108 -6.39 -4.66 12.11
C PRO A 108 -7.52 -3.66 12.44
N PRO A 109 -8.74 -3.87 11.90
CA PRO A 109 -9.92 -3.11 12.32
C PRO A 109 -10.10 -3.15 13.84
N GLY A 110 -10.43 -2.00 14.43
CA GLY A 110 -10.55 -1.85 15.88
C GLY A 110 -9.24 -1.54 16.61
N TRP A 111 -8.10 -1.49 15.91
CA TRP A 111 -6.82 -1.10 16.50
C TRP A 111 -6.89 0.27 17.18
N GLN A 112 -6.23 0.38 18.33
CA GLN A 112 -6.28 1.55 19.18
C GLN A 112 -4.90 1.86 19.77
N LYS A 113 -4.51 3.14 19.73
CA LYS A 113 -3.28 3.63 20.35
C LYS A 113 -3.40 5.12 20.64
N ASN A 114 -2.86 5.59 21.77
CA ASN A 114 -2.79 7.01 22.14
C ASN A 114 -4.12 7.78 21.99
N GLY A 115 -5.24 7.16 22.37
CA GLY A 115 -6.57 7.75 22.26
C GLY A 115 -7.18 7.73 20.85
N PHE A 116 -6.43 7.36 19.82
CA PHE A 116 -6.94 7.10 18.48
C PHE A 116 -7.42 5.66 18.35
N LYS A 117 -8.56 5.45 17.69
CA LYS A 117 -9.10 4.13 17.33
C LYS A 117 -9.56 4.16 15.90
N THR A 118 -9.17 3.15 15.11
CA THR A 118 -9.66 2.96 13.74
C THR A 118 -10.75 1.89 13.69
N GLN A 119 -11.82 2.15 12.95
CA GLN A 119 -12.91 1.18 12.74
C GLN A 119 -12.67 0.39 11.45
N THR A 120 -12.18 1.05 10.40
CA THR A 120 -11.91 0.45 9.09
C THR A 120 -10.57 -0.30 9.06
N GLY A 121 -9.66 0.03 9.99
CA GLY A 121 -8.27 -0.41 9.93
C GLY A 121 -7.40 0.50 9.06
N TYR A 122 -7.95 1.51 8.40
CA TYR A 122 -7.19 2.48 7.60
C TYR A 122 -7.15 3.83 8.29
N PHE A 123 -5.97 4.45 8.34
CA PHE A 123 -5.83 5.81 8.83
C PHE A 123 -4.72 6.58 8.10
N LEU A 124 -4.93 7.89 8.04
CA LEU A 124 -3.92 8.86 7.60
C LEU A 124 -3.22 9.40 8.83
N PHE A 125 -1.91 9.62 8.74
CA PHE A 125 -1.12 10.24 9.80
C PHE A 125 -0.56 11.57 9.32
N TYR A 126 -0.95 12.64 9.99
CA TYR A 126 -0.47 14.01 9.77
C TYR A 126 0.31 14.49 11.00
N SER A 127 0.98 15.64 10.88
CA SER A 127 1.62 16.30 12.03
C SER A 127 0.65 16.62 13.18
N GLN A 128 -0.63 16.80 12.88
CA GLN A 128 -1.69 17.05 13.87
C GLN A 128 -2.26 15.77 14.50
N GLY A 129 -1.84 14.60 14.02
CA GLY A 129 -2.26 13.30 14.52
C GLY A 129 -2.96 12.43 13.47
N PRO A 130 -3.37 11.22 13.89
CA PRO A 130 -4.05 10.26 13.02
C PRO A 130 -5.51 10.62 12.77
N VAL A 131 -5.99 10.33 11.56
CA VAL A 131 -7.37 10.51 11.12
C VAL A 131 -7.87 9.24 10.47
N GLU A 132 -9.06 8.80 10.86
CA GLU A 132 -9.72 7.64 10.26
C GLU A 132 -9.91 7.83 8.75
N ALA A 133 -9.52 6.82 7.98
CA ALA A 133 -9.67 6.80 6.54
C ALA A 133 -10.62 5.69 6.11
N TYR A 134 -11.35 5.95 5.03
CA TYR A 134 -12.26 5.03 4.39
C TYR A 134 -11.73 4.81 2.99
N LYS A 135 -11.24 3.61 2.71
CA LYS A 135 -10.89 3.23 1.35
C LYS A 135 -12.18 3.06 0.55
N LEU A 136 -12.27 3.75 -0.60
CA LEU A 136 -13.42 3.71 -1.51
C LEU A 136 -13.29 2.60 -2.55
#